data_AF-A0A2D5Q9M2-F1
#
_entry.id   AF-A0A2D5Q9M2-F1
#
_cell.length_a   1.000
_cell.length_b   1.000
_cell.length_c   1.000
_cell.angle_alpha   90.00
_cell.angle_beta   90.00
_cell.angle_gamma   90.00
#
_symmetry.space_group_name_H-M   'P 1'
#
loop_
_entity.id
_entity.type
_entity.pdbx_description
1 polymer ?
#
loop_
_entity_poly.entity_id
_entity_poly.type
_entity_poly.pdbx_seq_one_letter_code
_entity_poly.pdbx_strand_id
1 'polypeptide(L)'
;MVDEIMRHNAGDHTHAWETGDDHGILVLNQGVDAQTGAIHEAGCGSLPFNTFPVWSPNLHHQQRSPHNMDEGAPETKRAHQLSPSAWNRYETCPRMYWLSRQRLPRKAGMAASLGTAVHASIEDLLNMDLTGRDDGESGWLPLQAERFLKARWDEEKTVFMATPRRPDWKDAKWSEAKKQQRGGVVLLLDHIGAKHLSHEQVTVALWKHLQSLTIAVEGELRTGDGRLMGRLDLLFADVDEAGEMQGWLVADLKTGHAPTEELKPEVNRQLRMYRDILLANNPAAPPVRTEGWYTKTASKWAAKGESVLEQAYAAWEATQPTTMPMAPTPGPDSCGGFCDWKAWCPHWWTWRQESGTLHQGDFCDAVVLLHRYERTSGAAVLELCEPLDATGRAIPTGQQISARFDGRGKEVLEALQATGHQGALFLGSVMKSRGTWRIGPWCDVLPWSPLPDDVPYEREAS
;
A
#
# COMPACT_ATOMS: atom_id res chain seq x y z
N MET A 1 29.08 34.29 -4.96
CA MET A 1 28.21 35.33 -5.56
C MET A 1 27.28 34.58 -6.49
N VAL A 2 26.06 34.33 -6.01
CA VAL A 2 24.85 33.86 -6.72
C VAL A 2 24.96 32.44 -7.30
N ASP A 3 24.54 31.38 -6.60
CA ASP A 3 23.17 30.94 -6.28
C ASP A 3 22.24 30.70 -7.48
N GLU A 4 21.54 29.57 -7.38
CA GLU A 4 20.16 29.34 -7.77
C GLU A 4 19.81 28.59 -9.09
N ILE A 5 18.86 27.66 -8.89
CA ILE A 5 17.92 27.03 -9.83
C ILE A 5 18.43 25.80 -10.59
N MET A 6 18.17 24.62 -10.02
CA MET A 6 17.36 23.54 -10.63
C MET A 6 17.01 22.50 -9.54
N ARG A 7 15.98 22.80 -8.72
CA ARG A 7 15.24 21.79 -7.94
C ARG A 7 14.01 21.40 -8.76
N HIS A 8 14.01 20.20 -9.33
CA HIS A 8 12.79 19.56 -9.81
C HIS A 8 12.38 18.52 -8.76
N ASN A 9 11.23 18.75 -8.13
CA ASN A 9 10.58 17.86 -7.18
C ASN A 9 10.09 16.61 -7.92
N ALA A 10 10.78 15.49 -7.75
CA ALA A 10 10.29 14.18 -8.17
C ALA A 10 9.36 13.66 -7.08
N GLY A 11 8.06 13.63 -7.37
CA GLY A 11 7.01 13.18 -6.47
C GLY A 11 7.21 11.74 -6.01
N ASP A 12 7.21 11.57 -4.69
CA ASP A 12 7.31 10.31 -3.99
C ASP A 12 5.90 9.71 -3.88
N HIS A 13 5.59 8.66 -4.64
CA HIS A 13 4.24 8.04 -4.61
C HIS A 13 4.01 7.12 -3.39
N THR A 14 4.91 7.14 -2.41
CA THR A 14 4.59 6.71 -1.04
C THR A 14 4.25 7.87 -0.10
N HIS A 15 4.45 9.13 -0.53
CA HIS A 15 3.99 10.31 0.18
C HIS A 15 2.48 10.55 0.03
N ALA A 16 1.86 10.11 -1.08
CA ALA A 16 0.42 10.30 -1.34
C ALA A 16 -0.50 9.80 -0.21
N TRP A 17 -0.04 8.83 0.60
CA TRP A 17 -0.83 8.22 1.68
C TRP A 17 -0.86 9.04 2.98
N GLU A 18 -0.03 10.08 3.09
CA GLU A 18 -0.03 11.03 4.23
C GLU A 18 -0.06 12.51 3.78
N THR A 19 0.25 12.84 2.52
CA THR A 19 0.27 14.23 2.03
C THR A 19 -1.04 14.72 1.41
N GLY A 20 -1.99 13.86 1.05
CA GLY A 20 -3.30 14.32 0.56
C GLY A 20 -3.15 15.20 -0.67
N ASP A 21 -2.51 14.66 -1.70
CA ASP A 21 -2.52 15.28 -3.03
C ASP A 21 -3.88 14.95 -3.67
N ASP A 22 -4.79 15.93 -3.64
CA ASP A 22 -6.11 15.89 -4.27
C ASP A 22 -5.97 15.93 -5.81
N HIS A 23 -5.51 14.83 -6.39
CA HIS A 23 -5.62 14.59 -7.83
C HIS A 23 -6.96 13.93 -8.12
N GLY A 24 -8.01 14.73 -8.29
CA GLY A 24 -9.31 14.26 -8.83
C GLY A 24 -10.00 13.17 -8.01
N ILE A 25 -9.72 13.09 -6.71
CA ILE A 25 -10.27 12.05 -5.83
C ILE A 25 -11.70 12.41 -5.46
N LEU A 26 -12.62 11.51 -5.77
CA LEU A 26 -13.98 11.58 -5.30
C LEU A 26 -14.01 11.24 -3.80
N VAL A 27 -14.34 12.24 -2.98
CA VAL A 27 -14.51 12.07 -1.54
C VAL A 27 -15.96 11.68 -1.25
N LEU A 28 -16.17 10.44 -0.85
CA LEU A 28 -17.50 9.89 -0.49
C LEU A 28 -17.92 10.31 0.93
N ASN A 29 -17.91 11.62 1.18
CA ASN A 29 -18.39 12.24 2.43
C ASN A 29 -19.81 12.80 2.30
N GLN A 30 -20.37 12.82 1.09
CA GLN A 30 -21.69 13.35 0.79
C GLN A 30 -22.54 12.26 0.12
N GLY A 31 -23.84 12.26 0.44
CA GLY A 31 -24.77 11.19 0.10
C GLY A 31 -24.66 10.72 -1.35
N VAL A 32 -24.41 9.43 -1.53
CA VAL A 32 -24.57 8.75 -2.83
C VAL A 32 -26.04 8.39 -2.98
N ASP A 33 -26.68 8.87 -4.04
CA ASP A 33 -28.09 8.61 -4.32
C ASP A 33 -28.35 7.10 -4.47
N ALA A 34 -29.31 6.60 -3.70
CA ALA A 34 -29.62 5.18 -3.57
C ALA A 34 -30.24 4.54 -4.83
N GLN A 35 -30.68 5.33 -5.82
CA GLN A 35 -31.27 4.83 -7.08
C GLN A 35 -30.37 5.06 -8.29
N THR A 36 -29.47 6.05 -8.26
CA THR A 36 -28.70 6.48 -9.43
C THR A 36 -27.18 6.42 -9.23
N GLY A 37 -26.69 6.26 -7.99
CA GLY A 37 -25.25 6.34 -7.69
C GLY A 37 -24.67 7.75 -7.81
N ALA A 38 -25.50 8.78 -8.03
CA ALA A 38 -25.06 10.16 -8.18
C ALA A 38 -24.62 10.77 -6.83
N ILE A 39 -23.57 11.59 -6.85
CA ILE A 39 -23.03 12.25 -5.66
C ILE A 39 -23.51 13.70 -5.67
N HIS A 40 -24.29 14.07 -4.66
CA HIS A 40 -24.87 15.41 -4.58
C HIS A 40 -23.95 16.38 -3.85
N GLU A 41 -23.50 17.44 -4.55
CA GLU A 41 -23.01 18.66 -3.89
C GLU A 41 -24.18 19.45 -3.31
N ALA A 42 -24.03 19.94 -2.08
CA ALA A 42 -25.08 20.68 -1.38
C ALA A 42 -25.36 22.04 -2.04
N GLY A 43 -26.49 22.18 -2.73
CA GLY A 43 -27.07 23.49 -3.04
C GLY A 43 -28.07 23.54 -4.20
N CYS A 44 -29.36 23.65 -3.84
CA CYS A 44 -30.49 24.16 -4.63
C CYS A 44 -31.36 23.16 -5.43
N GLY A 45 -32.59 22.95 -4.91
CA GLY A 45 -33.83 23.01 -5.69
C GLY A 45 -34.19 21.85 -6.62
N SER A 46 -35.20 21.09 -6.23
CA SER A 46 -35.92 20.09 -7.02
C SER A 46 -36.65 20.67 -8.25
N LEU A 47 -36.49 20.05 -9.44
CA LEU A 47 -37.43 20.08 -10.59
C LEU A 47 -37.24 18.85 -11.52
N PRO A 48 -38.24 18.49 -12.36
CA PRO A 48 -38.59 17.09 -12.67
C PRO A 48 -37.93 16.48 -13.93
N PHE A 49 -38.15 15.16 -14.05
CA PHE A 49 -37.80 14.20 -15.11
C PHE A 49 -37.67 14.72 -16.56
N ASN A 50 -36.72 14.09 -17.27
CA ASN A 50 -36.36 14.16 -18.70
C ASN A 50 -35.55 15.38 -19.16
N THR A 51 -34.26 15.35 -18.82
CA THR A 51 -33.14 15.67 -19.73
C THR A 51 -31.85 15.18 -19.07
N PHE A 52 -31.17 14.21 -19.66
CA PHE A 52 -29.76 13.92 -19.32
C PHE A 52 -28.93 15.15 -19.72
N PRO A 53 -28.14 15.77 -18.83
CA PRO A 53 -27.15 16.74 -19.27
C PRO A 53 -26.00 15.99 -19.95
N VAL A 54 -25.84 16.26 -21.24
CA VAL A 54 -24.64 15.97 -22.01
C VAL A 54 -23.45 16.62 -21.29
N TRP A 55 -22.54 15.79 -20.78
CA TRP A 55 -21.23 16.23 -20.32
C TRP A 55 -20.50 16.91 -21.49
N SER A 56 -20.21 18.20 -21.36
CA SER A 56 -19.37 18.95 -22.31
C SER A 56 -17.94 19.03 -21.77
N PRO A 57 -16.94 18.40 -22.40
CA PRO A 57 -15.56 18.48 -21.97
C PRO A 57 -14.93 19.73 -22.59
N ASN A 58 -15.11 20.89 -21.96
CA ASN A 58 -14.32 22.08 -22.29
C ASN A 58 -14.18 22.97 -21.05
N LEU A 59 -13.27 22.59 -20.15
CA LEU A 59 -12.66 23.54 -19.24
C LEU A 59 -11.41 24.10 -19.91
N HIS A 60 -11.60 25.28 -20.50
CA HIS A 60 -10.53 26.14 -20.94
C HIS A 60 -9.49 26.33 -19.83
N HIS A 61 -8.24 26.12 -20.23
CA HIS A 61 -7.03 26.50 -19.52
C HIS A 61 -7.07 28.00 -19.18
N GLN A 62 -7.58 28.38 -18.01
CA GLN A 62 -7.33 29.72 -17.46
C GLN A 62 -5.98 29.71 -16.75
N GLN A 63 -4.96 30.20 -17.43
CA GLN A 63 -3.70 30.62 -16.82
C GLN A 63 -3.99 31.66 -15.74
N ARG A 64 -3.80 31.31 -14.46
CA ARG A 64 -3.71 32.30 -13.38
C ARG A 64 -2.35 33.01 -13.51
N SER A 65 -2.41 34.34 -13.61
CA SER A 65 -1.24 35.22 -13.60
C SER A 65 -0.54 35.15 -12.23
N PRO A 66 0.79 35.26 -12.17
CA PRO A 66 1.54 35.12 -10.92
C PRO A 66 1.65 36.49 -10.26
N HIS A 67 0.77 36.83 -9.33
CA HIS A 67 1.02 37.84 -8.27
C HIS A 67 -0.09 37.78 -7.21
N ASN A 68 0.14 36.99 -6.17
CA ASN A 68 -0.18 37.35 -4.80
C ASN A 68 0.60 36.40 -3.89
N MET A 69 1.60 36.95 -3.20
CA MET A 69 2.22 36.29 -2.07
C MET A 69 1.20 36.33 -0.93
N ASP A 70 0.68 35.17 -0.55
CA ASP A 70 -0.11 35.03 0.66
C ASP A 70 0.86 34.62 1.78
N GLU A 71 1.16 35.59 2.64
CA GLU A 71 1.98 35.41 3.83
C GLU A 71 1.21 34.60 4.88
N GLY A 72 1.77 33.46 5.29
CA GLY A 72 1.60 32.92 6.65
C GLY A 72 0.20 32.45 7.04
N ALA A 73 -0.37 31.46 6.34
CA ALA A 73 -1.40 30.63 6.97
C ALA A 73 -0.75 29.71 8.03
N PRO A 74 -1.23 29.66 9.28
CA PRO A 74 -0.69 28.75 10.29
C PRO A 74 -0.90 27.31 9.83
N GLU A 75 0.13 26.46 9.88
CA GLU A 75 0.00 25.02 9.67
C GLU A 75 -1.01 24.46 10.68
N THR A 76 -2.26 24.27 10.24
CA THR A 76 -3.25 23.52 11.00
C THR A 76 -2.74 22.09 11.10
N LYS A 77 -2.27 21.68 12.28
CA LYS A 77 -1.90 20.29 12.58
C LYS A 77 -3.06 19.39 12.12
N ARG A 78 -2.84 18.62 11.04
CA ARG A 78 -3.84 17.68 10.52
C ARG A 78 -4.30 16.76 11.65
N ALA A 79 -5.61 16.63 11.81
CA ALA A 79 -6.20 15.77 12.82
C ALA A 79 -5.75 14.31 12.58
N HIS A 80 -5.58 13.54 13.67
CA HIS A 80 -5.20 12.14 13.59
C HIS A 80 -6.31 11.31 12.92
N GLN A 81 -5.93 10.43 12.01
CA GLN A 81 -6.85 9.56 11.27
C GLN A 81 -6.33 8.12 11.26
N LEU A 82 -7.25 7.16 11.30
CA LEU A 82 -6.94 5.74 11.26
C LEU A 82 -7.48 5.10 9.98
N SER A 83 -6.58 4.48 9.22
CA SER A 83 -6.92 3.68 8.04
C SER A 83 -6.92 2.18 8.36
N PRO A 84 -7.58 1.32 7.55
CA PRO A 84 -7.58 -0.12 7.79
C PRO A 84 -6.17 -0.73 7.86
N SER A 85 -5.25 -0.28 7.00
CA SER A 85 -3.87 -0.78 7.00
C SER A 85 -3.12 -0.39 8.29
N ALA A 86 -3.37 0.81 8.79
CA ALA A 86 -2.81 1.31 10.04
C ALA A 86 -3.41 0.56 11.24
N TRP A 87 -4.72 0.30 11.23
CA TRP A 87 -5.38 -0.50 12.26
C TRP A 87 -4.85 -1.93 12.26
N ASN A 88 -4.73 -2.57 11.11
CA ASN A 88 -4.16 -3.92 11.01
C ASN A 88 -2.72 -3.99 11.57
N ARG A 89 -1.88 -2.97 11.35
CA ARG A 89 -0.55 -2.91 11.99
C ARG A 89 -0.62 -2.81 13.50
N TYR A 90 -1.54 -2.00 14.03
CA TYR A 90 -1.75 -1.85 15.48
C TYR A 90 -2.17 -3.19 16.11
N GLU A 91 -3.09 -3.89 15.45
CA GLU A 91 -3.61 -5.20 15.88
C GLU A 91 -2.53 -6.29 15.83
N THR A 92 -1.63 -6.24 14.84
CA THR A 92 -0.45 -7.13 14.83
C THR A 92 0.49 -6.80 15.97
N CYS A 93 0.85 -5.52 16.13
CA CYS A 93 1.69 -5.05 17.23
C CYS A 93 1.63 -3.52 17.38
N PRO A 94 1.23 -2.98 18.55
CA PRO A 94 1.20 -1.53 18.76
C PRO A 94 2.57 -0.85 18.56
N ARG A 95 3.67 -1.52 18.95
CA ARG A 95 5.04 -1.06 18.67
C ARG A 95 5.31 -0.96 17.17
N MET A 96 4.85 -1.93 16.37
CA MET A 96 4.97 -1.91 14.91
C MET A 96 4.21 -0.74 14.29
N TYR A 97 2.97 -0.50 14.75
CA TYR A 97 2.21 0.69 14.38
C TYR A 97 2.98 1.97 14.71
N TRP A 98 3.46 2.11 15.94
CA TRP A 98 4.19 3.29 16.37
C TRP A 98 5.45 3.52 15.53
N LEU A 99 6.26 2.47 15.28
CA LEU A 99 7.47 2.55 14.45
C LEU A 99 7.16 3.01 13.03
N SER A 100 6.02 2.57 12.47
CA SER A 100 5.57 2.97 11.13
C SER A 100 5.29 4.47 10.98
N ARG A 101 5.06 5.18 12.11
CA ARG A 101 4.75 6.61 12.18
C ARG A 101 5.96 7.47 12.53
N GLN A 102 7.14 6.88 12.70
CA GLN A 102 8.36 7.61 13.08
C GLN A 102 9.22 8.07 11.90
N ARG A 103 8.70 8.03 10.66
CA ARG A 103 9.45 8.36 9.42
C ARG A 103 10.73 7.54 9.23
N LEU A 104 10.78 6.35 9.84
CA LEU A 104 11.88 5.40 9.64
C LEU A 104 11.88 4.88 8.20
N PRO A 105 13.06 4.60 7.60
CA PRO A 105 13.17 4.11 6.22
C PRO A 105 12.30 2.87 5.95
N ARG A 106 11.32 3.03 5.06
CA ARG A 106 10.45 1.94 4.59
C ARG A 106 11.09 1.20 3.42
N LYS A 107 10.85 -0.11 3.34
CA LYS A 107 11.35 -0.95 2.26
C LYS A 107 10.36 -0.97 1.11
N ALA A 108 10.77 -0.57 -0.10
CA ALA A 108 10.00 -0.89 -1.30
C ALA A 108 10.06 -2.39 -1.57
N GLY A 109 8.92 -2.97 -1.99
CA GLY A 109 8.80 -4.41 -2.21
C GLY A 109 8.25 -4.72 -3.59
N MET A 110 8.92 -5.60 -4.34
CA MET A 110 8.48 -5.97 -5.70
C MET A 110 7.03 -6.47 -5.78
N ALA A 111 6.54 -7.18 -4.76
CA ALA A 111 5.16 -7.65 -4.74
C ALA A 111 4.16 -6.51 -4.59
N ALA A 112 4.46 -5.54 -3.72
CA ALA A 112 3.63 -4.36 -3.51
C ALA A 112 3.62 -3.45 -4.74
N SER A 113 4.79 -3.22 -5.35
CA SER A 113 4.92 -2.46 -6.59
C SER A 113 4.18 -3.11 -7.77
N LEU A 114 4.31 -4.43 -7.95
CA LEU A 114 3.52 -5.15 -8.95
C LEU A 114 2.02 -4.96 -8.70
N GLY A 115 1.59 -5.07 -7.45
CA GLY A 115 0.18 -4.86 -7.08
C GLY A 115 -0.31 -3.48 -7.45
N THR A 116 0.45 -2.45 -7.09
CA THR A 116 0.15 -1.04 -7.39
C THR A 116 -0.01 -0.81 -8.89
N ALA A 117 0.93 -1.28 -9.71
CA ALA A 117 0.84 -1.15 -11.16
C ALA A 117 -0.38 -1.89 -11.75
N VAL A 118 -0.73 -3.06 -11.21
CA VAL A 118 -1.90 -3.83 -11.64
C VAL A 118 -3.20 -3.10 -11.29
N HIS A 119 -3.36 -2.63 -10.05
CA HIS A 119 -4.55 -1.89 -9.60
C HIS A 119 -4.77 -0.64 -10.45
N ALA A 120 -3.76 0.23 -10.51
CA ALA A 120 -3.82 1.46 -11.30
C ALA A 120 -4.16 1.19 -12.78
N SER A 121 -3.64 0.10 -13.36
CA SER A 121 -3.96 -0.23 -14.75
C SER A 121 -5.40 -0.73 -14.97
N ILE A 122 -6.03 -1.31 -13.95
CA ILE A 122 -7.44 -1.73 -13.98
C ILE A 122 -8.34 -0.51 -13.80
N GLU A 123 -7.95 0.39 -12.90
CA GLU A 123 -8.60 1.67 -12.67
C GLU A 123 -8.56 2.55 -13.94
N ASP A 124 -7.42 2.63 -14.62
CA ASP A 124 -7.28 3.31 -15.91
C ASP A 124 -8.21 2.75 -16.98
N LEU A 125 -8.38 1.42 -17.04
CA LEU A 125 -9.29 0.77 -17.98
C LEU A 125 -10.75 1.14 -17.70
N LEU A 126 -11.14 1.27 -16.43
CA LEU A 126 -12.48 1.70 -16.05
C LEU A 126 -12.70 3.19 -16.30
N ASN A 127 -11.67 4.02 -16.17
CA ASN A 127 -11.77 5.47 -16.34
C ASN A 127 -11.50 5.96 -17.78
N MET A 128 -11.15 5.06 -18.72
CA MET A 128 -10.84 5.49 -20.08
C MET A 128 -12.05 6.08 -20.80
N ASP A 129 -11.80 7.12 -21.61
CA ASP A 129 -12.81 7.72 -22.46
C ASP A 129 -13.10 6.85 -23.69
N LEU A 130 -14.37 6.49 -23.87
CA LEU A 130 -14.91 5.74 -25.01
C LEU A 130 -15.85 6.58 -25.87
N THR A 131 -15.91 7.89 -25.65
CA THR A 131 -16.74 8.81 -26.43
C THR A 131 -16.37 8.76 -27.90
N GLY A 132 -17.39 8.63 -28.77
CA GLY A 132 -17.20 8.57 -30.22
C GLY A 132 -16.67 7.25 -30.77
N ARG A 133 -16.38 6.25 -29.93
CA ARG A 133 -16.04 4.90 -30.38
C ARG A 133 -17.29 4.10 -30.75
N ASP A 134 -17.17 3.31 -31.81
CA ASP A 134 -18.24 2.46 -32.33
C ASP A 134 -18.58 1.35 -31.34
N ASP A 135 -19.86 1.19 -31.04
CA ASP A 135 -20.35 0.26 -30.02
C ASP A 135 -20.09 -1.21 -30.38
N GLY A 136 -20.02 -1.53 -31.67
CA GLY A 136 -19.70 -2.88 -32.19
C GLY A 136 -18.21 -3.21 -32.23
N GLU A 137 -17.33 -2.23 -31.98
CA GLU A 137 -15.88 -2.42 -32.03
C GLU A 137 -15.42 -3.43 -30.97
N SER A 138 -14.71 -4.47 -31.41
CA SER A 138 -14.09 -5.50 -30.56
C SER A 138 -12.58 -5.62 -30.86
N GLY A 139 -11.85 -6.47 -30.12
CA GLY A 139 -10.40 -6.67 -30.28
C GLY A 139 -9.52 -5.58 -29.67
N TRP A 140 -10.11 -4.49 -29.17
CA TRP A 140 -9.39 -3.34 -28.64
C TRP A 140 -8.84 -3.53 -27.22
N LEU A 141 -9.55 -4.29 -26.37
CA LEU A 141 -9.27 -4.36 -24.94
C LEU A 141 -7.88 -4.92 -24.60
N PRO A 142 -7.40 -6.02 -25.21
CA PRO A 142 -6.06 -6.55 -24.89
C PRO A 142 -4.93 -5.55 -25.13
N LEU A 143 -5.01 -4.80 -26.23
CA LEU A 143 -4.01 -3.80 -26.59
C LEU A 143 -4.04 -2.60 -25.62
N GLN A 144 -5.24 -2.12 -25.28
CA GLN A 144 -5.39 -1.02 -24.32
C GLN A 144 -4.95 -1.42 -22.91
N ALA A 145 -5.30 -2.63 -22.47
CA ALA A 145 -4.88 -3.15 -21.18
C ALA A 145 -3.35 -3.23 -21.06
N GLU A 146 -2.67 -3.78 -22.07
CA GLU A 146 -1.20 -3.85 -22.06
C GLU A 146 -0.56 -2.46 -22.09
N ARG A 147 -1.17 -1.49 -22.81
CA ARG A 147 -0.70 -0.09 -22.84
C ARG A 147 -0.76 0.57 -21.46
N PHE A 148 -1.91 0.50 -20.78
CA PHE A 148 -2.06 1.07 -19.43
C PHE A 148 -1.14 0.38 -18.42
N LEU A 149 -1.09 -0.95 -18.42
CA LEU A 149 -0.21 -1.68 -17.51
C LEU A 149 1.26 -1.33 -17.75
N LYS A 150 1.67 -1.14 -19.01
CA LYS A 150 3.05 -0.77 -19.32
C LYS A 150 3.40 0.61 -18.78
N ALA A 151 2.50 1.59 -18.94
CA ALA A 151 2.68 2.92 -18.38
C ALA A 151 2.81 2.87 -16.85
N ARG A 152 1.85 2.23 -16.15
CA ARG A 152 1.87 2.10 -14.68
C ARG A 152 3.05 1.30 -14.15
N TRP A 153 3.50 0.29 -14.89
CA TRP A 153 4.70 -0.48 -14.54
C TRP A 153 5.98 0.36 -14.60
N ASP A 154 6.12 1.22 -15.60
CA ASP A 154 7.30 2.07 -15.75
C ASP A 154 7.29 3.25 -14.76
N GLU A 155 6.11 3.82 -14.48
CA GLU A 155 5.90 4.80 -13.40
C GLU A 155 6.31 4.21 -12.04
N GLU A 156 5.75 3.06 -11.69
CA GLU A 156 6.06 2.38 -10.43
C GLU A 156 7.53 1.95 -10.35
N LYS A 157 8.13 1.51 -11.46
CA LYS A 157 9.58 1.20 -11.51
C LYS A 157 10.41 2.43 -11.14
N THR A 158 10.00 3.62 -11.57
CA THR A 158 10.70 4.87 -11.26
C THR A 158 10.64 5.18 -9.77
N VAL A 159 9.45 5.08 -9.16
CA VAL A 159 9.24 5.28 -7.71
C VAL A 159 10.01 4.25 -6.89
N PHE A 160 9.90 2.98 -7.28
CA PHE A 160 10.63 1.89 -6.66
C PHE A 160 12.14 2.18 -6.69
N MET A 161 12.69 2.60 -7.84
CA MET A 161 14.11 2.90 -7.99
C MET A 161 14.56 4.20 -7.30
N ALA A 162 13.63 5.12 -7.00
CA ALA A 162 13.92 6.29 -6.17
C ALA A 162 13.99 5.92 -4.67
N THR A 163 13.26 4.89 -4.24
CA THR A 163 13.20 4.49 -2.82
C THR A 163 14.56 3.96 -2.32
N PRO A 164 15.24 4.59 -1.33
CA PRO A 164 16.58 4.19 -0.91
C PRO A 164 16.68 2.75 -0.37
N ARG A 165 15.68 2.32 0.42
CA ARG A 165 15.63 0.96 0.95
C ARG A 165 14.73 0.11 0.04
N ARG A 166 15.35 -0.74 -0.79
CA ARG A 166 14.66 -1.59 -1.77
C ARG A 166 15.54 -2.77 -2.18
N PRO A 167 14.96 -3.86 -2.73
CA PRO A 167 15.71 -4.85 -3.49
C PRO A 167 15.90 -4.41 -4.95
N ASP A 168 16.45 -5.29 -5.79
CA ASP A 168 16.46 -5.08 -7.24
C ASP A 168 15.05 -5.18 -7.85
N TRP A 169 14.80 -4.34 -8.86
CA TRP A 169 13.63 -4.47 -9.70
C TRP A 169 13.70 -5.76 -10.53
N LYS A 170 12.60 -6.49 -10.60
CA LYS A 170 12.54 -7.77 -11.31
C LYS A 170 11.70 -7.66 -12.57
N ASP A 171 12.31 -7.30 -13.70
CA ASP A 171 11.60 -7.21 -14.99
C ASP A 171 10.91 -8.52 -15.40
N ALA A 172 11.43 -9.67 -14.97
CA ALA A 172 10.79 -10.98 -15.18
C ALA A 172 9.36 -11.09 -14.59
N LYS A 173 9.02 -10.24 -13.61
CA LYS A 173 7.68 -10.17 -13.00
C LYS A 173 6.63 -9.49 -13.88
N TRP A 174 7.03 -8.88 -15.01
CA TRP A 174 6.11 -8.33 -16.00
C TRP A 174 5.05 -9.33 -16.47
N SER A 175 5.45 -10.59 -16.72
CA SER A 175 4.52 -11.65 -17.13
C SER A 175 3.46 -11.96 -16.06
N GLU A 176 3.84 -11.90 -14.79
CA GLU A 176 2.92 -12.05 -13.66
C GLU A 176 1.97 -10.85 -13.57
N ALA A 177 2.47 -9.62 -13.74
CA ALA A 177 1.63 -8.42 -13.78
C ALA A 177 0.57 -8.51 -14.89
N LYS A 178 0.96 -8.92 -16.11
CA LYS A 178 0.02 -9.16 -17.22
C LYS A 178 -1.04 -10.21 -16.88
N LYS A 179 -0.62 -11.32 -16.27
CA LYS A 179 -1.55 -12.38 -15.85
C LYS A 179 -2.57 -11.86 -14.83
N GLN A 180 -2.11 -11.07 -13.86
CA GLN A 180 -2.97 -10.53 -12.82
C GLN A 180 -3.91 -9.46 -13.36
N GLN A 181 -3.45 -8.51 -14.20
CA GLN A 181 -4.34 -7.56 -14.85
C GLN A 181 -5.44 -8.26 -15.65
N ARG A 182 -5.09 -9.31 -16.41
CA ARG A 182 -6.08 -10.14 -17.12
C ARG A 182 -7.09 -10.77 -16.17
N GLY A 183 -6.65 -11.29 -15.02
CA GLY A 183 -7.56 -11.81 -14.01
C GLY A 183 -8.46 -10.74 -13.39
N GLY A 184 -7.98 -9.51 -13.24
CA GLY A 184 -8.81 -8.35 -12.86
C GLY A 184 -9.88 -8.04 -13.89
N VAL A 185 -9.54 -8.04 -15.18
CA VAL A 185 -10.50 -7.89 -16.28
C VAL A 185 -11.55 -8.99 -16.27
N VAL A 186 -11.16 -10.25 -16.04
CA VAL A 186 -12.12 -11.37 -15.90
C VAL A 186 -13.10 -11.13 -14.75
N LEU A 187 -12.64 -10.59 -13.62
CA LEU A 187 -13.49 -10.30 -12.46
C LEU A 187 -14.48 -9.16 -12.74
N LEU A 188 -14.05 -8.14 -13.49
CA LEU A 188 -14.92 -7.07 -13.98
C LEU A 188 -16.00 -7.59 -14.93
N LEU A 189 -15.63 -8.45 -15.89
CA LEU A 189 -16.60 -9.07 -16.79
C LEU A 189 -17.56 -9.99 -16.04
N ASP A 190 -17.08 -10.71 -15.03
CA ASP A 190 -17.91 -11.54 -14.16
C ASP A 190 -18.92 -10.72 -13.36
N HIS A 191 -18.65 -9.44 -13.05
CA HIS A 191 -19.63 -8.55 -12.41
C HIS A 191 -20.88 -8.33 -13.26
N ILE A 192 -20.73 -8.34 -14.59
CA ILE A 192 -21.83 -8.15 -15.55
C ILE A 192 -22.25 -9.45 -16.23
N GLY A 193 -21.95 -10.62 -15.63
CA GLY A 193 -22.33 -11.93 -16.16
C GLY A 193 -21.58 -12.36 -17.43
N ALA A 194 -20.51 -11.65 -17.81
CA ALA A 194 -19.77 -11.83 -19.06
C ALA A 194 -18.45 -12.59 -18.90
N LYS A 195 -18.25 -13.32 -17.79
CA LYS A 195 -16.98 -14.02 -17.44
C LYS A 195 -16.41 -14.91 -18.54
N HIS A 196 -17.27 -15.52 -19.36
CA HIS A 196 -16.87 -16.48 -20.38
C HIS A 196 -16.47 -15.86 -21.72
N LEU A 197 -16.66 -14.54 -21.90
CA LEU A 197 -16.22 -13.86 -23.11
C LEU A 197 -14.70 -13.75 -23.15
N SER A 198 -14.12 -14.04 -24.31
CA SER A 198 -12.71 -13.75 -24.52
C SER A 198 -12.49 -12.23 -24.52
N HIS A 199 -11.32 -11.78 -24.09
CA HIS A 199 -11.03 -10.34 -24.01
C HIS A 199 -11.04 -9.68 -25.40
N GLU A 200 -10.74 -10.44 -26.45
CA GLU A 200 -10.81 -10.00 -27.85
C GLU A 200 -12.26 -9.79 -28.31
N GLN A 201 -13.24 -10.47 -27.69
CA GLN A 201 -14.65 -10.38 -28.05
C GLN A 201 -15.39 -9.28 -27.30
N VAL A 202 -14.76 -8.66 -26.29
CA VAL A 202 -15.37 -7.57 -25.52
C VAL A 202 -15.60 -6.37 -26.44
N THR A 203 -16.86 -6.01 -26.63
CA THR A 203 -17.26 -4.85 -27.42
C THR A 203 -17.14 -3.56 -26.62
N VAL A 204 -17.03 -2.42 -27.30
CA VAL A 204 -17.10 -1.09 -26.66
C VAL A 204 -18.43 -0.92 -25.92
N ALA A 205 -19.55 -1.38 -26.48
CA ALA A 205 -20.85 -1.32 -25.81
C ALA A 205 -20.87 -2.05 -24.47
N LEU A 206 -20.31 -3.27 -24.42
CA LEU A 206 -20.26 -4.07 -23.20
C LEU A 206 -19.41 -3.37 -22.12
N TRP A 207 -18.29 -2.76 -22.51
CA TRP A 207 -17.46 -2.02 -21.57
C TRP A 207 -18.11 -0.71 -21.09
N LYS A 208 -18.81 0.03 -21.97
CA LYS A 208 -19.61 1.19 -21.58
C LYS A 208 -20.70 0.78 -20.57
N HIS A 209 -21.31 -0.39 -20.73
CA HIS A 209 -22.25 -0.92 -19.74
C HIS A 209 -21.58 -1.18 -18.39
N LEU A 210 -20.40 -1.81 -18.34
CA LEU A 210 -19.62 -1.94 -17.11
C LEU A 210 -19.31 -0.57 -16.47
N GLN A 211 -18.86 0.40 -17.27
CA GLN A 211 -18.59 1.77 -16.80
C GLN A 211 -19.84 2.42 -16.21
N SER A 212 -21.01 2.22 -16.82
CA SER A 212 -22.27 2.77 -16.30
C SER A 212 -22.70 2.22 -14.94
N LEU A 213 -22.19 1.04 -14.56
CA LEU A 213 -22.42 0.43 -13.24
C LEU A 213 -21.33 0.81 -12.23
N THR A 214 -20.28 1.51 -12.65
CA THR A 214 -19.17 1.91 -11.79
C THR A 214 -19.52 3.23 -11.11
N ILE A 215 -19.67 3.21 -9.78
CA ILE A 215 -20.00 4.39 -8.96
C ILE A 215 -18.72 5.18 -8.63
N ALA A 216 -17.65 4.47 -8.26
CA ALA A 216 -16.36 5.09 -7.97
C ALA A 216 -15.20 4.14 -8.30
N VAL A 217 -14.10 4.74 -8.75
CA VAL A 217 -12.80 4.11 -8.96
C VAL A 217 -11.78 4.86 -8.11
N GLU A 218 -11.04 4.15 -7.27
CA GLU A 218 -10.02 4.71 -6.37
C GLU A 218 -10.55 5.73 -5.34
N GLY A 219 -11.83 5.58 -4.93
CA GLY A 219 -12.57 6.55 -4.11
C GLY A 219 -12.11 6.64 -2.66
N GLU A 220 -12.03 7.87 -2.13
CA GLU A 220 -11.72 8.10 -0.72
C GLU A 220 -12.98 8.08 0.14
N LEU A 221 -12.88 7.44 1.30
CA LEU A 221 -13.96 7.25 2.25
C LEU A 221 -13.50 7.77 3.63
N ARG A 222 -14.27 8.66 4.26
CA ARG A 222 -13.96 9.18 5.60
C ARG A 222 -15.22 9.21 6.44
N THR A 223 -15.13 8.94 7.74
CA THR A 223 -16.28 9.15 8.63
C THR A 223 -16.64 10.62 8.71
N GLY A 224 -17.92 10.93 9.02
CA GLY A 224 -18.38 12.31 9.17
C GLY A 224 -17.62 13.15 10.21
N ASP A 225 -17.00 12.51 11.20
CA ASP A 225 -16.13 13.16 12.20
C ASP A 225 -14.64 13.21 11.80
N GLY A 226 -14.30 12.64 10.63
CA GLY A 226 -12.95 12.63 10.05
C GLY A 226 -11.94 11.73 10.75
N ARG A 227 -12.32 10.91 11.74
CA ARG A 227 -11.38 10.08 12.53
C ARG A 227 -10.96 8.80 11.83
N LEU A 228 -11.87 8.19 11.07
CA LEU A 228 -11.60 6.99 10.31
C LEU A 228 -11.56 7.32 8.82
N MET A 229 -10.68 6.66 8.09
CA MET A 229 -10.57 6.85 6.65
C MET A 229 -10.24 5.55 5.93
N GLY A 230 -10.50 5.50 4.63
CA GLY A 230 -10.26 4.35 3.77
C GLY A 230 -10.18 4.78 2.32
N ARG A 231 -9.63 3.90 1.49
CA ARG A 231 -9.61 4.07 0.04
C ARG A 231 -10.18 2.81 -0.58
N LEU A 232 -11.28 2.95 -1.30
CA LEU A 232 -11.92 1.89 -2.02
C LEU A 232 -11.20 1.73 -3.35
N ASP A 233 -10.81 0.51 -3.73
CA ASP A 233 -10.33 0.30 -5.08
C ASP A 233 -11.48 0.54 -6.07
N LEU A 234 -12.62 -0.14 -5.86
CA LEU A 234 -13.78 -0.06 -6.74
C LEU A 234 -15.10 -0.08 -5.96
N LEU A 235 -16.07 0.72 -6.40
CA LEU A 235 -17.46 0.71 -5.95
C LEU A 235 -18.38 0.59 -7.16
N PHE A 236 -19.23 -0.43 -7.18
CA PHE A 236 -20.20 -0.69 -8.25
C PHE A 236 -21.63 -0.67 -7.73
N ALA A 237 -22.58 -0.38 -8.62
CA ALA A 237 -23.94 -0.84 -8.47
C ALA A 237 -23.95 -2.39 -8.54
N ASP A 238 -24.57 -3.01 -7.54
CA ASP A 238 -24.78 -4.46 -7.50
C ASP A 238 -26.13 -4.73 -8.18
N VAL A 239 -26.09 -5.37 -9.35
CA VAL A 239 -27.26 -5.70 -10.15
C VAL A 239 -27.46 -7.21 -10.20
N ASP A 240 -28.70 -7.64 -10.30
CA ASP A 240 -29.01 -9.06 -10.43
C ASP A 240 -29.02 -9.56 -11.87
N GLU A 241 -29.37 -10.84 -12.03
CA GLU A 241 -29.46 -11.48 -13.35
C GLU A 241 -30.50 -10.81 -14.27
N ALA A 242 -31.46 -10.07 -13.72
CA ALA A 242 -32.45 -9.29 -14.48
C ALA A 242 -31.97 -7.85 -14.76
N GLY A 243 -30.83 -7.43 -14.22
CA GLY A 243 -30.28 -6.08 -14.34
C GLY A 243 -30.86 -5.07 -13.36
N GLU A 244 -31.64 -5.52 -12.37
CA GLU A 244 -32.23 -4.66 -11.35
C GLU A 244 -31.23 -4.41 -10.22
N MET A 245 -31.17 -3.17 -9.72
CA MET A 245 -30.27 -2.78 -8.65
C MET A 245 -30.68 -3.45 -7.33
N GLN A 246 -29.80 -4.26 -6.76
CA GLN A 246 -29.98 -4.91 -5.46
C GLN A 246 -29.20 -4.22 -4.33
N GLY A 247 -28.14 -3.49 -4.68
CA GLY A 247 -27.22 -2.97 -3.67
C GLY A 247 -26.04 -2.21 -4.26
N TRP A 248 -25.02 -2.04 -3.41
CA TRP A 248 -23.69 -1.64 -3.82
C TRP A 248 -22.68 -2.75 -3.56
N LEU A 249 -21.68 -2.85 -4.42
CA LEU A 249 -20.55 -3.76 -4.28
C LEU A 249 -19.25 -2.96 -4.14
N VAL A 250 -18.60 -3.09 -2.98
CA VAL A 250 -17.20 -2.70 -2.84
C VAL A 250 -16.33 -3.88 -3.25
N ALA A 251 -15.46 -3.67 -4.24
CA ALA A 251 -14.45 -4.65 -4.64
C ALA A 251 -13.05 -4.11 -4.31
N ASP A 252 -12.34 -4.79 -3.42
CA ASP A 252 -10.93 -4.52 -3.10
C ASP A 252 -10.07 -5.52 -3.86
N LEU A 253 -9.24 -5.03 -4.77
CA LEU A 253 -8.39 -5.85 -5.61
C LEU A 253 -7.25 -6.44 -4.77
N LYS A 254 -6.95 -7.72 -4.98
CA LYS A 254 -5.87 -8.44 -4.27
C LYS A 254 -4.97 -9.15 -5.27
N THR A 255 -3.69 -8.80 -5.23
CA THR A 255 -2.62 -9.40 -6.06
C THR A 255 -1.87 -10.54 -5.37
N GLY A 256 -2.17 -10.77 -4.09
CA GLY A 256 -1.61 -11.84 -3.26
C GLY A 256 -2.25 -13.21 -3.49
N HIS A 257 -1.96 -14.14 -2.58
CA HIS A 257 -2.57 -15.47 -2.59
C HIS A 257 -4.05 -15.37 -2.19
N ALA A 258 -4.89 -16.05 -2.96
CA ALA A 258 -6.29 -16.25 -2.61
C ALA A 258 -6.41 -17.06 -1.32
N PRO A 259 -7.46 -16.83 -0.52
CA PRO A 259 -7.77 -17.68 0.62
C PRO A 259 -8.11 -19.10 0.18
N THR A 260 -7.98 -20.05 1.10
CA THR A 260 -8.38 -21.44 0.88
C THR A 260 -9.81 -21.72 1.34
N GLU A 261 -10.21 -21.16 2.47
CA GLU A 261 -11.52 -21.42 3.11
C GLU A 261 -12.24 -20.13 3.49
N GLU A 262 -11.55 -19.18 4.11
CA GLU A 262 -12.10 -17.90 4.53
C GLU A 262 -11.09 -16.77 4.38
N LEU A 263 -11.59 -15.53 4.26
CA LEU A 263 -10.74 -14.35 4.25
C LEU A 263 -9.92 -14.28 5.53
N LYS A 264 -8.65 -13.88 5.39
CA LYS A 264 -7.82 -13.59 6.55
C LYS A 264 -8.46 -12.50 7.42
N PRO A 265 -8.34 -12.56 8.76
CA PRO A 265 -8.97 -11.60 9.65
C PRO A 265 -8.71 -10.14 9.29
N GLU A 266 -7.48 -9.80 8.89
CA GLU A 266 -7.08 -8.45 8.51
C GLU A 266 -7.76 -7.95 7.21
N VAL A 267 -8.03 -8.85 6.26
CA VAL A 267 -8.72 -8.52 5.00
C VAL A 267 -10.22 -8.40 5.25
N ASN A 268 -10.79 -9.33 6.02
CA ASN A 268 -12.21 -9.28 6.40
C ASN A 268 -12.52 -8.01 7.19
N ARG A 269 -11.65 -7.62 8.13
CA ARG A 269 -11.76 -6.38 8.90
C ARG A 269 -11.70 -5.14 8.00
N GLN A 270 -10.75 -5.10 7.06
CA GLN A 270 -10.62 -4.00 6.10
C GLN A 270 -11.91 -3.79 5.28
N LEU A 271 -12.42 -4.87 4.68
CA LEU A 271 -13.63 -4.83 3.85
C LEU A 271 -14.87 -4.42 4.66
N ARG A 272 -15.02 -4.95 5.89
CA ARG A 272 -16.11 -4.54 6.80
C ARG A 272 -15.98 -3.07 7.18
N MET A 273 -14.78 -2.56 7.43
CA MET A 273 -14.56 -1.15 7.73
C MET A 273 -15.02 -0.25 6.57
N TYR A 274 -14.72 -0.63 5.33
CA TYR A 274 -15.22 0.08 4.14
C TYR A 274 -16.75 0.09 4.06
N ARG A 275 -17.37 -1.09 4.21
CA ARG A 275 -18.83 -1.23 4.27
C ARG A 275 -19.44 -0.29 5.30
N ASP A 276 -18.89 -0.30 6.50
CA ASP A 276 -19.53 0.34 7.64
C ASP A 276 -19.36 1.86 7.62
N ILE A 277 -18.21 2.37 7.16
CA ILE A 277 -18.06 3.82 6.94
C ILE A 277 -19.02 4.27 5.84
N LEU A 278 -19.15 3.49 4.76
CA LEU A 278 -20.07 3.82 3.66
C LEU A 278 -21.52 3.87 4.15
N LEU A 279 -21.97 2.89 4.92
CA LEU A 279 -23.31 2.86 5.53
C LEU A 279 -23.52 3.97 6.56
N ALA A 280 -22.51 4.29 7.38
CA ALA A 280 -22.59 5.36 8.36
C ALA A 280 -22.74 6.74 7.71
N ASN A 281 -22.05 6.95 6.57
CA ASN A 281 -22.17 8.18 5.80
C ASN A 281 -23.48 8.26 4.99
N ASN A 282 -24.10 7.12 4.70
CA ASN A 282 -25.28 7.01 3.85
C ASN A 282 -26.39 6.21 4.54
N PRO A 283 -27.16 6.80 5.49
CA PRO A 283 -28.18 6.08 6.25
C PRO A 283 -29.31 5.46 5.42
N ALA A 284 -29.52 5.98 4.20
CA ALA A 284 -30.50 5.47 3.23
C ALA A 284 -29.86 4.62 2.12
N ALA A 285 -28.58 4.25 2.24
CA ALA A 285 -27.91 3.42 1.26
C ALA A 285 -28.62 2.06 1.10
N PRO A 286 -28.61 1.51 -0.12
CA PRO A 286 -29.04 0.14 -0.32
C PRO A 286 -28.06 -0.84 0.37
N PRO A 287 -28.37 -2.14 0.44
CA PRO A 287 -27.46 -3.13 0.99
C PRO A 287 -26.06 -3.06 0.37
N VAL A 288 -25.02 -3.09 1.20
CA VAL A 288 -23.62 -3.04 0.74
C VAL A 288 -22.95 -4.40 0.94
N ARG A 289 -22.53 -5.02 -0.15
CA ARG A 289 -21.67 -6.20 -0.17
C ARG A 289 -20.22 -5.75 -0.39
N THR A 290 -19.28 -6.42 0.25
CA THR A 290 -17.85 -6.10 0.11
C THR A 290 -17.04 -7.37 -0.13
N GLU A 291 -16.15 -7.33 -1.10
CA GLU A 291 -15.41 -8.51 -1.57
C GLU A 291 -13.93 -8.24 -1.78
N GLY A 292 -13.11 -9.24 -1.44
CA GLY A 292 -11.72 -9.33 -1.90
C GLY A 292 -11.68 -10.01 -3.26
N TRP A 293 -11.16 -9.30 -4.27
CA TRP A 293 -11.08 -9.72 -5.66
C TRP A 293 -9.65 -10.15 -6.01
N TYR A 294 -9.40 -11.46 -5.99
CA TYR A 294 -8.05 -12.02 -6.13
C TYR A 294 -7.67 -12.24 -7.58
N THR A 295 -6.98 -11.26 -8.16
CA THR A 295 -6.64 -11.17 -9.59
C THR A 295 -5.78 -12.33 -10.08
N LYS A 296 -4.94 -12.92 -9.22
CA LYS A 296 -4.10 -14.08 -9.58
C LYS A 296 -4.89 -15.34 -9.91
N THR A 297 -6.05 -15.51 -9.29
CA THR A 297 -6.93 -16.70 -9.43
C THR A 297 -8.28 -16.39 -10.06
N ALA A 298 -8.58 -15.11 -10.31
CA ALA A 298 -9.90 -14.62 -10.72
C ALA A 298 -11.02 -15.17 -9.81
N SER A 299 -10.83 -15.05 -8.49
CA SER A 299 -11.81 -15.45 -7.47
C SER A 299 -12.27 -14.27 -6.62
N LYS A 300 -13.52 -14.34 -6.15
CA LYS A 300 -14.19 -13.33 -5.31
C LYS A 300 -14.47 -13.92 -3.94
N TRP A 301 -14.22 -13.15 -2.88
CA TRP A 301 -14.38 -13.60 -1.51
C TRP A 301 -15.11 -12.54 -0.69
N ALA A 302 -16.34 -12.84 -0.30
CA ALA A 302 -17.18 -11.92 0.46
C ALA A 302 -16.74 -11.80 1.92
N ALA A 303 -16.69 -10.56 2.42
CA ALA A 303 -16.51 -10.29 3.83
C ALA A 303 -17.79 -10.62 4.62
N LYS A 304 -17.61 -11.15 5.83
CA LYS A 304 -18.71 -11.57 6.71
C LYS A 304 -18.49 -11.08 8.13
N GLY A 305 -19.59 -10.73 8.80
CA GLY A 305 -19.62 -10.30 10.19
C GLY A 305 -20.30 -8.93 10.38
N GLU A 306 -20.52 -8.59 11.64
CA GLU A 306 -21.20 -7.37 12.09
C GLU A 306 -20.41 -6.09 11.77
N SER A 307 -20.88 -4.93 12.23
CA SER A 307 -20.10 -3.69 12.09
C SER A 307 -18.78 -3.77 12.87
N VAL A 308 -17.74 -3.11 12.36
CA VAL A 308 -16.44 -2.96 13.01
C VAL A 308 -16.13 -1.53 13.47
N LEU A 309 -17.08 -0.59 13.32
CA LEU A 309 -16.83 0.82 13.62
C LEU A 309 -16.46 1.06 15.08
N GLU A 310 -17.14 0.41 16.02
CA GLU A 310 -16.82 0.56 17.45
C GLU A 310 -15.37 0.16 17.74
N GLN A 311 -14.93 -0.98 17.21
CA GLN A 311 -13.55 -1.43 17.40
C GLN A 311 -12.56 -0.52 16.65
N ALA A 312 -12.92 0.00 15.49
CA ALA A 312 -12.10 0.96 14.75
C ALA A 312 -11.92 2.28 15.51
N TYR A 313 -12.97 2.79 16.16
CA TYR A 313 -12.89 3.99 17.01
C TYR A 313 -12.07 3.73 18.27
N ALA A 314 -12.24 2.57 18.92
CA ALA A 314 -11.40 2.19 20.06
C ALA A 314 -9.92 2.10 19.66
N ALA A 315 -9.61 1.56 18.48
CA ALA A 315 -8.25 1.55 17.96
C ALA A 315 -7.75 2.97 17.62
N TRP A 316 -8.61 3.86 17.11
CA TRP A 316 -8.24 5.26 16.87
C TRP A 316 -7.89 5.98 18.18
N GLU A 317 -8.64 5.74 19.26
CA GLU A 317 -8.35 6.27 20.60
C GLU A 317 -7.04 5.71 21.15
N ALA A 318 -6.76 4.43 20.95
CA ALA A 318 -5.51 3.81 21.40
C ALA A 318 -4.28 4.22 20.57
N THR A 319 -4.48 4.76 19.38
CA THR A 319 -3.40 5.08 18.42
C THR A 319 -3.09 6.57 18.31
N GLN A 320 -3.47 7.37 19.30
CA GLN A 320 -3.18 8.80 19.29
C GLN A 320 -1.67 9.08 19.11
N PRO A 321 -1.30 10.12 18.34
CA PRO A 321 0.10 10.46 18.12
C PRO A 321 0.85 10.65 19.45
N THR A 322 1.97 9.94 19.59
CA THR A 322 2.80 9.99 20.80
C THR A 322 4.28 9.85 20.43
N THR A 323 5.14 10.55 21.16
CA THR A 323 6.61 10.39 21.09
C THR A 323 7.06 9.17 21.89
N MET A 324 6.22 8.64 22.77
CA MET A 324 6.53 7.45 23.56
C MET A 324 6.23 6.18 22.77
N PRO A 325 7.19 5.25 22.68
CA PRO A 325 6.95 3.87 22.29
C PRO A 325 5.66 3.25 22.82
N MET A 326 4.87 2.64 21.94
CA MET A 326 3.75 1.79 22.35
C MET A 326 4.24 0.41 22.77
N ALA A 327 3.56 -0.19 23.76
CA ALA A 327 3.89 -1.52 24.26
C ALA A 327 3.86 -2.57 23.13
N PRO A 328 4.88 -3.43 23.02
CA PRO A 328 4.95 -4.46 22.00
C PRO A 328 4.04 -5.66 22.34
N THR A 329 3.69 -6.45 21.33
CA THR A 329 3.07 -7.78 21.48
C THR A 329 3.90 -8.83 20.74
N PRO A 330 5.11 -9.18 21.22
CA PRO A 330 5.98 -10.14 20.54
C PRO A 330 5.34 -11.54 20.47
N GLY A 331 5.44 -12.18 19.31
CA GLY A 331 4.83 -13.48 19.07
C GLY A 331 5.13 -14.01 17.67
N PRO A 332 4.66 -15.23 17.35
CA PRO A 332 4.87 -15.87 16.05
C PRO A 332 4.38 -15.03 14.88
N ASP A 333 3.24 -14.36 15.01
CA ASP A 333 2.63 -13.57 13.94
C ASP A 333 3.20 -12.15 13.84
N SER A 334 3.83 -11.63 14.91
CA SER A 334 4.45 -10.31 14.93
C SER A 334 5.98 -10.40 14.70
N CYS A 335 6.75 -10.78 15.72
CA CYS A 335 8.20 -10.88 15.66
C CYS A 335 8.69 -12.11 14.85
N GLY A 336 7.90 -13.17 14.79
CA GLY A 336 8.13 -14.31 13.88
C GLY A 336 7.64 -14.04 12.45
N GLY A 337 6.76 -13.06 12.28
CA GLY A 337 6.15 -12.67 11.03
C GLY A 337 6.90 -11.57 10.28
N PHE A 338 6.15 -10.84 9.45
CA PHE A 338 6.67 -9.75 8.64
C PHE A 338 6.65 -8.43 9.42
N CYS A 339 7.81 -7.79 9.57
CA CYS A 339 7.95 -6.46 10.15
C CYS A 339 9.14 -5.75 9.49
N ASP A 340 8.92 -4.56 8.92
CA ASP A 340 9.96 -3.78 8.27
C ASP A 340 10.90 -3.06 9.24
N TRP A 341 10.49 -2.91 10.51
CA TRP A 341 11.17 -2.05 11.49
C TRP A 341 12.04 -2.82 12.50
N LYS A 342 12.43 -4.05 12.16
CA LYS A 342 13.26 -4.92 13.02
C LYS A 342 14.52 -4.23 13.53
N ALA A 343 15.22 -3.48 12.65
CA ALA A 343 16.46 -2.77 12.97
C ALA A 343 16.34 -1.71 14.09
N TRP A 344 15.11 -1.28 14.41
CA TRP A 344 14.80 -0.27 15.42
C TRP A 344 14.00 -0.85 16.60
N CYS A 345 13.79 -2.16 16.66
CA CYS A 345 12.93 -2.80 17.66
C CYS A 345 13.72 -3.81 18.51
N PRO A 346 14.04 -3.51 19.78
CA PRO A 346 14.76 -4.44 20.65
C PRO A 346 13.95 -5.72 20.97
N HIS A 347 12.62 -5.60 21.03
CA HIS A 347 11.71 -6.70 21.33
C HIS A 347 11.69 -7.80 20.27
N TRP A 348 11.85 -7.42 18.99
CA TRP A 348 12.03 -8.41 17.94
C TRP A 348 13.25 -9.29 18.23
N TRP A 349 14.38 -8.66 18.57
CA TRP A 349 15.63 -9.39 18.74
C TRP A 349 15.59 -10.30 19.98
N THR A 350 15.10 -9.76 21.11
CA THR A 350 14.92 -10.49 22.36
C THR A 350 14.00 -11.69 22.18
N TRP A 351 12.83 -11.50 21.55
CA TRP A 351 11.90 -12.60 21.28
C TRP A 351 12.50 -13.68 20.38
N ARG A 352 13.28 -13.32 19.35
CA ARG A 352 13.94 -14.30 18.48
C ARG A 352 14.98 -15.12 19.25
N GLN A 353 15.72 -14.51 20.19
CA GLN A 353 16.67 -15.21 21.05
C GLN A 353 15.94 -16.18 22.00
N GLU A 354 14.95 -15.68 22.74
CA GLU A 354 14.19 -16.47 23.74
C GLU A 354 13.43 -17.64 23.10
N SER A 355 12.86 -17.42 21.90
CA SER A 355 12.18 -18.48 21.14
C SER A 355 13.14 -19.47 20.46
N GLY A 356 14.45 -19.24 20.50
CA GLY A 356 15.45 -20.07 19.81
C GLY A 356 15.40 -19.96 18.28
N THR A 357 14.70 -18.96 17.75
CA THR A 357 14.52 -18.75 16.30
C THR A 357 15.51 -17.77 15.68
N LEU A 358 16.40 -17.19 16.50
CA LEU A 358 17.46 -16.30 16.04
C LEU A 358 18.43 -17.05 15.11
N HIS A 359 18.76 -16.43 13.97
CA HIS A 359 19.65 -16.99 12.94
C HIS A 359 19.24 -18.35 12.33
N GLN A 360 17.99 -18.79 12.51
CA GLN A 360 17.49 -20.06 11.98
C GLN A 360 17.03 -19.97 10.51
N GLY A 361 16.99 -21.11 9.82
CA GLY A 361 16.53 -21.24 8.43
C GLY A 361 17.61 -21.03 7.36
N ASP A 362 17.22 -21.21 6.09
CA ASP A 362 18.08 -20.95 4.92
C ASP A 362 18.30 -19.46 4.67
N PHE A 363 17.30 -18.66 5.05
CA PHE A 363 17.33 -17.21 5.10
C PHE A 363 17.14 -16.77 6.54
N CYS A 364 17.98 -15.87 7.03
CA CYS A 364 17.89 -15.39 8.40
C CYS A 364 18.08 -13.88 8.49
N ASP A 365 17.54 -13.31 9.56
CA ASP A 365 17.84 -11.96 10.00
C ASP A 365 18.91 -12.03 11.11
N ALA A 366 19.82 -11.07 11.14
CA ALA A 366 20.92 -11.07 12.11
C ALA A 366 21.35 -9.65 12.50
N VAL A 367 21.84 -9.52 13.72
CA VAL A 367 22.62 -8.35 14.16
C VAL A 367 24.07 -8.79 14.26
N VAL A 368 24.97 -8.02 13.64
CA VAL A 368 26.39 -8.41 13.51
C VAL A 368 27.33 -7.22 13.72
N LEU A 369 28.58 -7.52 14.07
CA LEU A 369 29.71 -6.61 13.94
C LEU A 369 30.52 -6.94 12.69
N LEU A 370 30.95 -5.92 11.96
CA LEU A 370 31.83 -6.07 10.80
C LEU A 370 33.30 -5.95 11.24
N HIS A 371 34.06 -7.04 11.13
CA HIS A 371 35.49 -7.06 11.54
C HIS A 371 36.43 -6.78 10.38
N ARG A 372 36.17 -7.40 9.23
CA ARG A 372 36.97 -7.24 8.03
C ARG A 372 36.06 -7.13 6.84
N TYR A 373 36.43 -6.26 5.90
CA TYR A 373 35.74 -6.09 4.65
C TYR A 373 36.74 -5.82 3.54
N GLU A 374 36.70 -6.63 2.49
CA GLU A 374 37.50 -6.45 1.29
C GLU A 374 36.62 -5.87 0.18
N ARG A 375 36.81 -4.58 -0.10
CA ARG A 375 35.96 -3.83 -1.04
C ARG A 375 35.90 -4.43 -2.44
N THR A 376 36.99 -4.99 -2.96
CA THR A 376 37.03 -5.52 -4.32
C THR A 376 36.12 -6.75 -4.46
N SER A 377 36.36 -7.77 -3.64
CA SER A 377 35.64 -9.05 -3.70
C SER A 377 34.26 -9.03 -3.03
N GLY A 378 34.04 -8.07 -2.12
CA GLY A 378 32.89 -8.04 -1.22
C GLY A 378 33.00 -9.05 -0.07
N ALA A 379 34.14 -9.72 0.11
CA ALA A 379 34.36 -10.66 1.20
C ALA A 379 34.39 -9.93 2.55
N ALA A 380 33.79 -10.54 3.56
CA ALA A 380 33.72 -9.99 4.90
C ALA A 380 33.89 -11.07 5.97
N VAL A 381 34.35 -10.64 7.14
CA VAL A 381 34.25 -11.40 8.39
C VAL A 381 33.29 -10.65 9.29
N LEU A 382 32.18 -11.31 9.63
CA LEU A 382 31.18 -10.79 10.56
C LEU A 382 31.27 -11.55 11.87
N GLU A 383 30.97 -10.90 12.98
CA GLU A 383 30.74 -11.56 14.26
C GLU A 383 29.27 -11.45 14.63
N LEU A 384 28.66 -12.58 14.97
CA LEU A 384 27.27 -12.60 15.42
C LEU A 384 27.15 -11.89 16.76
N CYS A 385 26.05 -11.16 16.93
CA CYS A 385 25.71 -10.54 18.20
C CYS A 385 24.49 -11.21 18.81
N GLU A 386 24.32 -10.97 20.10
CA GLU A 386 23.08 -11.23 20.85
C GLU A 386 22.71 -10.00 21.69
N PRO A 387 21.44 -9.84 22.11
CA PRO A 387 21.07 -8.73 22.97
C PRO A 387 21.63 -8.96 24.38
N LEU A 388 22.32 -7.97 24.92
CA LEU A 388 22.79 -7.96 26.31
C LEU A 388 21.62 -7.83 27.30
N ASP A 389 20.65 -7.00 26.93
CA ASP A 389 19.52 -6.60 27.74
C ASP A 389 18.33 -6.17 26.87
N ALA A 390 17.22 -5.83 27.52
CA ALA A 390 15.97 -5.43 26.87
C ALA A 390 16.06 -4.12 26.06
N THR A 391 17.15 -3.34 26.16
CA THR A 391 17.35 -2.14 25.33
C THR A 391 17.77 -2.48 23.90
N GLY A 392 18.12 -3.73 23.65
CA GLY A 392 18.66 -4.18 22.36
C GLY A 392 20.14 -3.83 22.20
N ARG A 393 20.87 -3.53 23.28
CA ARG A 393 22.32 -3.34 23.20
C ARG A 393 22.99 -4.61 22.71
N ALA A 394 23.74 -4.51 21.62
CA ALA A 394 24.42 -5.65 21.01
C ALA A 394 25.71 -6.00 21.76
N ILE A 395 25.91 -7.30 22.04
CA ILE A 395 27.19 -7.85 22.48
C ILE A 395 27.68 -8.94 21.53
N PRO A 396 29.00 -9.00 21.27
CA PRO A 396 29.59 -10.05 20.45
C PRO A 396 29.49 -11.42 21.12
N THR A 397 29.16 -12.46 20.34
CA THR A 397 29.10 -13.84 20.85
C THR A 397 30.44 -14.58 20.78
N GLY A 398 31.47 -13.99 20.15
CA GLY A 398 32.71 -14.68 19.78
C GLY A 398 32.60 -15.49 18.48
N GLN A 399 31.39 -15.67 17.94
CA GLN A 399 31.18 -16.48 16.74
C GLN A 399 31.39 -15.67 15.47
N GLN A 400 32.54 -15.88 14.82
CA GLN A 400 32.85 -15.28 13.52
C GLN A 400 32.36 -16.15 12.37
N ILE A 401 31.86 -15.48 11.33
CA ILE A 401 31.35 -16.08 10.11
C ILE A 401 31.94 -15.39 8.89
N SER A 402 32.28 -16.19 7.88
CA SER A 402 32.63 -15.67 6.56
C SER A 402 31.37 -15.23 5.82
N ALA A 403 31.42 -14.06 5.20
CA ALA A 403 30.32 -13.49 4.44
C ALA A 403 30.79 -12.89 3.12
N ARG A 404 29.84 -12.70 2.20
CA ARG A 404 30.04 -12.00 0.94
C ARG A 404 28.88 -11.06 0.67
N PHE A 405 29.21 -9.80 0.45
CA PHE A 405 28.29 -8.76 0.01
C PHE A 405 28.35 -8.61 -1.51
N ASP A 406 27.20 -8.55 -2.17
CA ASP A 406 27.10 -8.37 -3.62
C ASP A 406 25.94 -7.47 -4.05
N GLY A 407 26.09 -6.88 -5.24
CA GLY A 407 25.18 -5.88 -5.81
C GLY A 407 24.76 -4.82 -4.79
N ARG A 408 23.45 -4.60 -4.64
CA ARG A 408 22.93 -3.57 -3.74
C ARG A 408 23.32 -3.76 -2.27
N GLY A 409 23.41 -5.00 -1.79
CA GLY A 409 23.84 -5.27 -0.40
C GLY A 409 25.24 -4.72 -0.14
N LYS A 410 26.13 -4.82 -1.13
CA LYS A 410 27.47 -4.23 -1.11
C LYS A 410 27.44 -2.72 -1.18
N GLU A 411 26.68 -2.15 -2.11
CA GLU A 411 26.56 -0.69 -2.29
C GLU A 411 26.08 -0.01 -1.01
N VAL A 412 25.07 -0.58 -0.34
CA VAL A 412 24.53 -0.04 0.92
C VAL A 412 25.55 -0.16 2.05
N LEU A 413 26.28 -1.27 2.16
CA LEU A 413 27.33 -1.42 3.16
C LEU A 413 28.43 -0.35 2.97
N GLU A 414 28.91 -0.18 1.75
CA GLU A 414 29.95 0.80 1.45
C GLU A 414 29.49 2.24 1.69
N ALA A 415 28.24 2.56 1.34
CA ALA A 415 27.64 3.85 1.64
C ALA A 415 27.57 4.10 3.15
N LEU A 416 27.19 3.08 3.92
CA LEU A 416 27.13 3.17 5.38
C LEU A 416 28.52 3.31 6.02
N GLN A 417 29.54 2.64 5.49
CA GLN A 417 30.93 2.86 5.93
C GLN A 417 31.40 4.27 5.60
N ALA A 418 31.00 4.84 4.46
CA ALA A 418 31.35 6.19 4.08
C ALA A 418 30.73 7.27 4.98
N THR A 419 29.60 6.98 5.66
CA THR A 419 29.07 7.87 6.71
C THR A 419 29.83 7.77 8.04
N GLY A 420 30.82 6.87 8.14
CA GLY A 420 31.61 6.65 9.35
C GLY A 420 30.94 5.74 10.39
N HIS A 421 29.88 5.01 10.03
CA HIS A 421 29.22 4.09 10.97
C HIS A 421 30.17 2.99 11.46
N GLN A 422 30.29 2.83 12.79
CA GLN A 422 31.13 1.82 13.45
C GLN A 422 30.33 0.84 14.33
N GLY A 423 29.01 1.00 14.43
CA GLY A 423 28.16 0.20 15.29
C GLY A 423 27.74 -1.14 14.69
N ALA A 424 26.96 -1.90 15.44
CA ALA A 424 26.34 -3.12 14.94
C ALA A 424 25.44 -2.85 13.72
N LEU A 425 25.32 -3.86 12.86
CA LEU A 425 24.52 -3.84 11.64
C LEU A 425 23.35 -4.81 11.77
N PHE A 426 22.17 -4.40 11.37
CA PHE A 426 21.08 -5.30 11.05
C PHE A 426 21.21 -5.78 9.60
N LEU A 427 21.26 -7.09 9.42
CA LEU A 427 21.22 -7.77 8.14
C LEU A 427 19.91 -8.54 8.02
N GLY A 428 19.06 -8.14 7.08
CA GLY A 428 17.78 -8.80 6.83
C GLY A 428 17.84 -9.77 5.65
N SER A 429 17.23 -10.95 5.79
CA SER A 429 17.12 -11.98 4.73
C SER A 429 18.47 -12.49 4.18
N VAL A 430 19.47 -12.64 5.05
CA VAL A 430 20.78 -13.20 4.70
C VAL A 430 20.64 -14.67 4.33
N MET A 431 21.20 -15.06 3.19
CA MET A 431 21.22 -16.45 2.74
C MET A 431 22.42 -17.19 3.34
N LYS A 432 22.20 -18.33 4.00
CA LYS A 432 23.23 -19.07 4.75
C LYS A 432 23.97 -20.17 3.95
N SER A 433 23.96 -20.12 2.62
CA SER A 433 24.40 -21.24 1.77
C SER A 433 25.89 -21.64 1.97
N ARG A 434 26.18 -22.95 2.06
CA ARG A 434 27.51 -23.57 1.85
C ARG A 434 28.67 -22.98 2.67
N GLY A 435 28.43 -22.59 3.93
CA GLY A 435 29.48 -22.13 4.84
C GLY A 435 29.93 -20.68 4.65
N THR A 436 29.27 -19.91 3.79
CA THR A 436 29.50 -18.46 3.66
C THR A 436 28.16 -17.74 3.54
N TRP A 437 27.93 -16.75 4.40
CA TRP A 437 26.72 -15.95 4.37
C TRP A 437 26.71 -15.04 3.14
N ARG A 438 25.57 -14.94 2.46
CA ARG A 438 25.40 -14.09 1.29
C ARG A 438 24.44 -12.95 1.57
N ILE A 439 24.95 -11.74 1.41
CA ILE A 439 24.23 -10.49 1.55
C ILE A 439 24.12 -9.87 0.15
N GLY A 440 23.11 -10.32 -0.58
CA GLY A 440 22.89 -9.91 -1.96
C GLY A 440 21.93 -8.73 -2.10
N PRO A 441 21.49 -8.44 -3.33
CA PRO A 441 20.65 -7.28 -3.63
C PRO A 441 19.26 -7.28 -2.97
N TRP A 442 18.81 -8.41 -2.41
CA TRP A 442 17.53 -8.52 -1.73
C TRP A 442 17.59 -8.22 -0.22
N CYS A 443 18.80 -8.21 0.34
CA CYS A 443 19.02 -8.09 1.78
C CYS A 443 18.83 -6.65 2.24
N ASP A 444 18.35 -6.49 3.48
CA ASP A 444 18.51 -5.22 4.18
C ASP A 444 19.91 -5.16 4.80
N VAL A 445 20.56 -4.01 4.69
CA VAL A 445 21.80 -3.67 5.40
C VAL A 445 21.55 -2.33 6.05
N LEU A 446 21.33 -2.32 7.36
CA LEU A 446 20.95 -1.14 8.12
C LEU A 446 21.82 -1.01 9.37
N PRO A 447 22.02 0.21 9.90
CA PRO A 447 22.44 0.38 11.28
C PRO A 447 21.49 -0.38 12.21
N TRP A 448 22.04 -1.12 13.17
CA TRP A 448 21.25 -1.56 14.32
C TRP A 448 21.08 -0.36 15.25
N SER A 449 19.86 0.13 15.41
CA SER A 449 19.55 1.36 16.14
C SER A 449 18.22 1.22 16.89
N PRO A 450 18.16 0.31 17.88
CA PRO A 450 16.94 0.05 18.62
C PRO A 450 16.46 1.31 19.35
N LEU A 451 15.15 1.55 19.28
CA LEU A 451 14.48 2.58 20.06
C LEU A 451 13.99 1.95 21.37
N PRO A 452 14.50 2.36 22.54
CA PRO A 452 14.09 1.82 23.84
C PRO A 452 12.71 2.36 24.25
N ASP A 453 11.97 1.64 25.11
CA ASP A 453 10.56 1.93 25.42
C ASP A 453 10.35 3.21 26.24
N ASP A 454 11.22 3.48 27.21
CA ASP A 454 11.07 4.59 28.16
C ASP A 454 11.75 5.90 27.71
N VAL A 455 12.13 5.99 26.44
CA VAL A 455 12.76 7.19 25.89
C VAL A 455 11.85 7.77 24.81
N PRO A 456 11.43 9.05 24.93
CA PRO A 456 10.69 9.70 23.87
C PRO A 456 11.55 9.79 22.62
N TYR A 457 10.97 9.43 21.47
CA TYR A 457 11.59 9.62 20.18
C TYR A 457 11.09 10.90 19.54
N GLU A 458 12.00 11.87 19.39
CA GLU A 458 11.77 13.05 18.57
C GLU A 458 12.19 12.75 17.14
N ARG A 459 11.28 13.00 16.19
CA ARG A 459 11.58 12.85 14.77
C ARG A 459 12.66 13.86 14.40
N GLU A 460 13.67 13.42 13.66
CA GLU A 460 14.58 14.35 13.02
C GLU A 460 13.77 15.28 12.10
N ALA A 461 13.97 16.60 12.25
CA ALA A 461 13.35 17.59 11.37
C ALA A 461 13.95 17.43 9.98
N SER A 462 13.18 16.82 9.09
CA SER A 462 13.49 16.67 7.66
C SER A 462 13.15 17.94 6.90
#